data_AF-A0A2R6WBS4-F1
#
_entry.id   AF-A0A2R6WBS4-F1
#
_cell.length_a   1.000
_cell.length_b   1.000
_cell.length_c   1.000
_cell.angle_alpha   90.00
_cell.angle_beta   90.00
_cell.angle_gamma   90.00
#
_symmetry.space_group_name_H-M   'P 1'
#
loop_
_entity.id
_entity.type
_entity.pdbx_description
1 polymer ?
#
loop_
_entity_poly.entity_id
_entity_poly.type
_entity_poly.pdbx_seq_one_letter_code
_entity_poly.pdbx_strand_id
1 'polypeptide(L)'
;PSGVLLLEGRDGVVWKDHVRNCAPCHLPNVDGTMDPSLAIVRASLRCMLCGSAGQAARMLVCDRCSRGWHMSCLTPPIDVIPAGRWVCPRCTS
;
A
#
# COMPACT_ATOMS: atom_id res chain seq x y z
N PRO A 1 8.19 21.30 -7.28
CA PRO A 1 9.35 21.97 -6.63
C PRO A 1 10.61 21.91 -7.50
N SER A 2 11.14 23.07 -7.91
CA SER A 2 12.31 23.20 -8.81
C SER A 2 13.53 23.60 -7.98
N GLY A 3 14.34 22.62 -7.56
CA GLY A 3 15.56 22.86 -6.77
C GLY A 3 16.57 21.73 -6.95
N VAL A 4 17.75 21.89 -6.33
CA VAL A 4 18.80 20.85 -6.26
C VAL A 4 19.00 20.50 -4.79
N LEU A 5 19.01 19.21 -4.46
CA LEU A 5 19.27 18.66 -3.14
C LEU A 5 20.75 18.31 -2.99
N LEU A 6 21.28 18.44 -1.77
CA LEU A 6 22.53 17.82 -1.33
C LEU A 6 22.15 16.58 -0.51
N LEU A 7 22.52 15.40 -1.00
CA LEU A 7 22.19 14.10 -0.41
C LEU A 7 23.45 13.50 0.18
N GLU A 8 23.39 13.01 1.42
CA GLU A 8 24.51 12.35 2.11
C GLU A 8 24.23 10.85 2.22
N GLY A 9 25.12 10.04 1.64
CA GLY A 9 25.12 8.59 1.74
C GLY A 9 25.56 8.09 3.11
N ARG A 10 25.26 6.83 3.42
CA ARG A 10 25.66 6.19 4.68
C ARG A 10 27.19 6.04 4.82
N ASP A 11 27.90 6.06 3.71
CA ASP A 11 29.36 6.10 3.61
C ASP A 11 29.94 7.53 3.80
N GLY A 12 29.09 8.53 4.05
CA GLY A 12 29.47 9.93 4.19
C GLY A 12 29.69 10.65 2.86
N VAL A 13 29.43 9.97 1.73
CA VAL A 13 29.60 10.56 0.41
C VAL A 13 28.42 11.47 0.10
N VAL A 14 28.70 12.71 -0.29
CA VAL A 14 27.67 13.70 -0.62
C VAL A 14 27.54 13.88 -2.13
N TRP A 15 26.31 13.88 -2.65
CA TRP A 15 26.03 14.19 -4.06
C TRP A 15 24.89 15.20 -4.22
N LYS A 16 24.87 15.86 -5.38
CA LYS A 16 23.85 16.82 -5.77
C LYS A 16 22.92 16.21 -6.80
N ASP A 17 21.61 16.36 -6.60
CA ASP A 17 20.64 15.91 -7.60
C ASP A 17 19.42 16.84 -7.66
N HIS A 18 18.75 16.87 -8.80
CA HIS A 18 17.54 17.67 -8.94
C HIS A 18 16.42 17.09 -8.09
N VAL A 19 15.66 17.94 -7.41
CA VAL A 19 14.49 17.54 -6.61
C VAL A 19 13.50 16.68 -7.41
N ARG A 20 13.41 16.88 -8.73
CA ARG A 20 12.54 16.10 -9.64
C ARG A 20 13.02 14.66 -9.90
N ASN A 21 14.31 14.39 -9.71
CA ASN A 21 14.93 13.08 -9.92
C ASN A 21 14.93 12.24 -8.63
N CYS A 22 14.66 12.87 -7.48
CA CYS A 22 14.62 12.24 -6.19
C CYS A 22 13.18 11.88 -5.80
N ALA A 23 12.91 10.60 -5.49
CA ALA A 23 11.65 10.22 -4.88
C ALA A 23 11.64 10.63 -3.39
N PRO A 24 10.60 11.32 -2.88
CA PRO A 24 10.51 11.66 -1.46
C PRO A 24 10.42 10.39 -0.63
N CYS A 25 11.40 10.14 0.24
CA CYS A 25 11.41 9.01 1.17
C CYS A 25 10.97 9.45 2.58
N HIS A 26 10.27 8.57 3.27
CA HIS A 26 9.50 8.84 4.49
C HIS A 26 10.41 9.04 5.72
N LEU A 27 10.51 10.29 6.18
CA LEU A 27 10.85 10.63 7.57
C LEU A 27 9.70 11.48 8.18
N PRO A 28 9.50 11.40 9.50
CA PRO A 28 8.18 11.20 10.13
C PRO A 28 7.35 12.46 10.43
N ASN A 29 7.63 13.60 9.80
CA ASN A 29 7.08 14.90 10.27
C ASN A 29 6.25 15.66 9.23
N VAL A 30 5.37 15.00 8.46
CA VAL A 30 4.34 15.73 7.70
C VAL A 30 3.05 14.92 7.57
N ASP A 31 1.97 15.42 8.17
CA ASP A 31 0.60 15.12 7.73
C ASP A 31 0.18 16.20 6.71
N GLY A 32 -0.49 15.74 5.67
CA GLY A 32 -0.99 16.52 4.54
C GLY A 32 -1.98 15.71 3.69
N THR A 33 -2.85 14.94 4.36
CA THR A 33 -4.09 14.33 3.84
C THR A 33 -3.96 13.32 2.69
N MET A 34 -3.68 12.08 3.10
CA MET A 34 -3.89 10.80 2.39
C MET A 34 -3.06 10.53 1.13
N ASP A 35 -1.96 9.82 1.37
CA ASP A 35 -1.13 9.14 0.39
C ASP A 35 -1.81 7.83 -0.11
N PRO A 36 -1.98 7.61 -1.42
CA PRO A 36 -2.55 6.36 -1.98
C PRO A 36 -1.72 5.12 -1.63
N SER A 37 -0.45 5.30 -1.29
CA SER A 37 0.47 4.26 -0.84
C SER A 37 0.24 3.85 0.63
N LEU A 38 -0.57 4.57 1.41
CA LEU A 38 -1.07 4.07 2.71
C LEU A 38 -2.22 3.06 2.56
N ALA A 39 -2.73 2.84 1.33
CA ALA A 39 -3.50 1.65 0.98
C ALA A 39 -2.61 0.42 0.76
N ILE A 40 -1.31 0.47 1.09
CA ILE A 40 -0.47 -0.72 1.23
C ILE A 40 -1.05 -1.54 2.37
N VAL A 41 -1.82 -2.55 1.96
CA VAL A 41 -2.18 -3.73 2.73
C VAL A 41 -0.97 -4.10 3.59
N ARG A 42 -1.07 -3.97 4.93
CA ARG A 42 0.05 -4.20 5.86
C ARG A 42 0.85 -5.42 5.37
N ALA A 43 2.18 -5.36 5.34
CA ALA A 43 3.01 -6.47 4.85
C ALA A 43 2.73 -7.81 5.55
N SER A 44 2.06 -7.77 6.70
CA SER A 44 1.59 -8.91 7.50
C SER A 44 0.09 -9.23 7.38
N LEU A 45 -0.69 -8.54 6.55
CA LEU A 45 -2.09 -8.88 6.34
C LEU A 45 -2.18 -10.18 5.55
N ARG A 46 -2.82 -11.17 6.17
CA ARG A 46 -2.97 -12.50 5.61
C ARG A 46 -4.37 -12.64 5.04
N CYS A 47 -4.47 -13.32 3.92
CA CYS A 47 -5.75 -13.72 3.38
C CYS A 47 -6.46 -14.66 4.36
N MET A 48 -7.73 -14.38 4.65
CA MET A 48 -8.57 -15.17 5.55
C MET A 48 -8.85 -16.59 5.05
N LEU A 49 -8.64 -16.87 3.77
CA LEU A 49 -8.90 -18.18 3.17
C LEU A 49 -7.63 -19.04 3.08
N CYS A 50 -6.52 -18.48 2.58
CA CYS A 50 -5.28 -19.23 2.38
C CYS A 50 -4.19 -18.96 3.42
N GLY A 51 -4.37 -17.98 4.32
CA GLY A 51 -3.39 -17.62 5.35
C GLY A 51 -2.11 -16.93 4.84
N SER A 52 -1.96 -16.76 3.52
CA SER A 52 -0.80 -16.16 2.88
C SER A 52 -0.91 -14.63 2.78
N ALA A 53 0.22 -13.94 2.93
CA ALA A 53 0.37 -12.51 2.65
C ALA A 53 0.90 -12.24 1.23
N GLY A 54 1.08 -13.27 0.39
CA GLY A 54 1.48 -13.12 -1.01
C GLY A 54 0.42 -12.36 -1.82
N GLN A 55 0.74 -11.94 -3.06
CA GLN A 55 -0.21 -11.28 -3.97
C GLN A 55 -0.94 -10.06 -3.35
N ALA A 56 -0.24 -9.26 -2.53
CA ALA A 56 -0.83 -8.10 -1.85
C ALA A 56 -1.46 -7.08 -2.83
N ALA A 57 -0.92 -6.97 -4.05
CA ALA A 57 -1.47 -6.13 -5.12
C ALA A 57 -2.89 -6.56 -5.60
N ARG A 58 -3.30 -7.80 -5.34
CA ARG A 58 -4.63 -8.35 -5.67
C ARG A 58 -5.36 -8.81 -4.41
N MET A 59 -5.18 -8.07 -3.31
CA MET A 59 -5.82 -8.33 -2.03
C MET A 59 -6.82 -7.22 -1.71
N LEU A 60 -8.07 -7.61 -1.43
CA LEU A 60 -9.12 -6.72 -0.97
C LEU A 60 -9.14 -6.69 0.56
N VAL A 61 -9.36 -5.50 1.11
CA VAL A 61 -9.53 -5.29 2.55
C VAL A 61 -10.99 -4.96 2.82
N CYS A 62 -11.60 -5.69 3.75
CA CYS A 62 -13.00 -5.47 4.11
C CYS A 62 -13.16 -4.19 4.92
N ASP A 63 -14.03 -3.26 4.47
CA ASP A 63 -14.32 -2.00 5.18
C ASP A 63 -14.94 -2.21 6.58
N ARG A 64 -15.55 -3.37 6.85
CA ARG A 64 -16.20 -3.65 8.15
C ARG A 64 -15.25 -4.28 9.18
N CYS A 65 -14.46 -5.28 8.77
CA CYS A 65 -13.61 -6.04 9.69
C CYS A 65 -12.11 -5.87 9.48
N SER A 66 -11.69 -5.06 8.49
CA SER A 66 -10.29 -4.78 8.16
C SER A 66 -9.44 -6.02 7.83
N ARG A 67 -10.08 -7.13 7.45
CA ARG A 67 -9.41 -8.40 7.09
C ARG A 67 -9.13 -8.46 5.60
N GLY A 68 -8.00 -9.09 5.24
CA GLY A 68 -7.54 -9.27 3.86
C GLY A 68 -8.12 -10.52 3.19
N TRP A 69 -8.42 -10.41 1.91
CA TRP A 69 -8.94 -11.49 1.07
C TRP A 69 -8.34 -11.36 -0.32
N HIS A 70 -7.74 -12.44 -0.84
CA HIS A 70 -7.31 -12.43 -2.24
C HIS A 70 -8.53 -12.43 -3.15
N MET A 71 -8.44 -11.63 -4.21
CA MET A 71 -9.45 -11.60 -5.26
C MET A 71 -9.67 -12.98 -5.90
N SER A 72 -8.61 -13.78 -6.02
CA SER A 72 -8.63 -15.15 -6.55
C SER A 72 -9.08 -16.23 -5.56
N CYS A 73 -9.04 -15.95 -4.25
CA CYS A 73 -9.53 -16.91 -3.25
C CYS A 73 -11.03 -16.81 -3.03
N LEU A 74 -11.68 -15.71 -3.44
CA LEU A 74 -13.12 -15.53 -3.33
C LEU A 74 -13.86 -16.42 -4.35
N THR A 75 -15.08 -16.81 -4.02
CA THR A 75 -15.97 -17.58 -4.91
C THR A 75 -17.30 -16.83 -5.06
N PRO A 76 -17.62 -16.31 -6.26
CA PRO A 76 -16.80 -16.31 -7.47
C PRO A 76 -15.54 -15.43 -7.35
N PRO A 77 -14.46 -15.75 -8.11
CA PRO A 77 -13.26 -14.93 -8.12
C PRO A 77 -13.55 -13.54 -8.71
N ILE A 78 -12.84 -12.54 -8.21
CA ILE A 78 -12.97 -11.16 -8.66
C ILE A 78 -11.78 -10.84 -9.57
N ASP A 79 -12.03 -10.43 -10.81
CA ASP A 79 -10.96 -10.05 -11.74
C ASP A 79 -10.59 -8.56 -11.67
N VAL A 80 -11.55 -7.72 -11.28
CA VAL A 80 -11.44 -6.26 -11.29
C VAL A 80 -11.62 -5.71 -9.87
N ILE A 81 -10.75 -4.79 -9.46
CA ILE A 81 -10.86 -4.15 -8.15
C ILE A 81 -12.17 -3.36 -8.12
N PRO A 82 -13.08 -3.63 -7.16
CA PRO A 82 -14.35 -2.93 -7.07
C PRO A 82 -14.11 -1.43 -6.81
N ALA A 83 -14.85 -0.59 -7.53
CA ALA A 83 -14.84 0.84 -7.28
C ALA A 83 -15.63 1.13 -5.99
N GLY A 84 -14.95 1.68 -4.98
CA GLY A 84 -15.57 2.10 -3.72
C GLY A 84 -15.43 1.06 -2.60
N ARG A 85 -16.47 0.96 -1.75
CA ARG A 85 -16.44 0.13 -0.54
C ARG A 85 -16.63 -1.34 -0.88
N TRP A 86 -15.83 -2.20 -0.25
CA TRP A 86 -15.94 -3.65 -0.36
C TRP A 86 -16.11 -4.30 1.02
N VAL A 87 -17.12 -5.15 1.14
CA VAL A 87 -17.43 -5.88 2.37
C VAL A 87 -17.31 -7.38 2.10
N CYS A 88 -16.58 -8.10 2.95
CA CYS A 88 -16.36 -9.53 2.78
C CYS A 88 -17.63 -10.36 3.05
N PRO A 89 -17.72 -11.58 2.50
CA PRO A 89 -18.87 -12.46 2.68
C PRO A 89 -19.22 -12.72 4.16
N ARG A 90 -18.21 -12.82 5.04
CA ARG A 90 -18.43 -13.03 6.49
C ARG A 90 -19.11 -11.86 7.19
N CYS A 91 -19.06 -10.67 6.62
CA CYS A 91 -19.64 -9.45 7.15
C CYS A 91 -20.98 -9.10 6.51
N THR A 92 -21.29 -9.70 5.36
CA THR A 92 -22.59 -9.60 4.69
C THR A 92 -23.54 -10.75 5.04
N SER A 93 -23.04 -11.81 5.68
CA SER A 93 -23.80 -12.93 6.23
C SER A 93 -24.53 -12.54 7.52
#